data_AF-A0A1Q9PF40-F1
#
_entry.id   AF-A0A1Q9PF40-F1
#
_cell.length_a   1.000
_cell.length_b   1.000
_cell.length_c   1.000
_cell.angle_alpha   90.00
_cell.angle_beta   90.00
_cell.angle_gamma   90.00
#
_symmetry.space_group_name_H-M   'P 1'
#
loop_
_entity.id
_entity.type
_entity.pdbx_description
1 polymer ?
#
loop_
_entity_poly.entity_id
_entity_poly.type
_entity_poly.pdbx_seq_one_letter_code
_entity_poly.pdbx_strand_id
1 'polypeptide(L)'
;MEFCPECGKLMIPKKKGKSKTLYCAKCGYESKLDEKEGYEVQDEVEHKASELTEVIEVASEESLSEAELEARRERFIEGIDFLETE
;
A
#
# COMPACT_ATOMS: atom_id res chain seq x y z
N MET A 1 -1.31 -20.91 17.83
CA MET A 1 -2.33 -19.86 18.05
C MET A 1 -2.47 -19.68 19.54
N GLU A 2 -2.15 -18.50 20.08
CA GLU A 2 -2.16 -18.25 21.53
C GLU A 2 -3.31 -17.31 21.91
N PHE A 3 -3.96 -17.61 23.04
CA PHE A 3 -4.99 -16.77 23.66
C PHE A 3 -4.37 -15.98 24.81
N CYS A 4 -4.81 -14.75 24.98
CA CYS A 4 -4.35 -13.91 26.06
C CYS A 4 -4.76 -14.52 27.43
N PRO A 5 -3.83 -14.69 28.38
CA PRO A 5 -4.13 -15.28 29.70
C PRO A 5 -5.06 -14.40 30.55
N GLU A 6 -5.13 -13.09 30.29
CA GLU A 6 -5.94 -12.17 31.09
C GLU A 6 -7.39 -12.04 30.59
N CYS A 7 -7.61 -12.12 29.28
CA CYS A 7 -8.92 -11.83 28.70
C CYS A 7 -9.46 -12.92 27.77
N GLY A 8 -8.70 -14.00 27.54
CA GLY A 8 -9.10 -15.14 26.70
C GLY A 8 -9.29 -14.81 25.20
N LYS A 9 -8.89 -13.61 24.74
CA LYS A 9 -9.00 -13.21 23.33
C LYS A 9 -7.76 -13.67 22.55
N LEU A 10 -7.94 -13.98 21.26
CA LEU A 10 -6.84 -14.29 20.34
C LEU A 10 -5.80 -13.16 20.31
N MET A 11 -4.53 -13.52 20.49
CA MET A 11 -3.42 -12.58 20.39
C MET A 11 -2.98 -12.41 18.94
N ILE A 12 -2.76 -11.17 18.50
CA ILE A 12 -2.48 -10.84 17.10
C ILE A 12 -0.96 -10.70 16.92
N PRO A 13 -0.35 -11.34 15.91
CA PRO A 13 1.06 -11.16 15.62
C PRO A 13 1.34 -9.77 15.05
N LYS A 14 2.28 -9.06 15.65
CA LYS A 14 2.81 -7.76 15.22
C LYS A 14 4.29 -7.91 14.95
N LYS A 15 4.71 -7.58 13.72
CA LYS A 15 6.13 -7.50 13.36
C LYS A 15 6.70 -6.20 13.92
N LYS A 16 7.71 -6.28 14.80
CA LYS A 16 8.46 -5.13 15.31
C LYS A 16 9.94 -5.34 14.96
N GLY A 17 10.34 -4.93 13.77
CA GLY A 17 11.68 -5.17 13.23
C GLY A 17 11.90 -6.63 12.84
N LYS A 18 12.94 -7.27 13.40
CA LYS A 18 13.32 -8.67 13.12
C LYS A 18 12.58 -9.72 13.97
N SER A 19 11.92 -9.32 15.05
CA SER A 19 11.19 -10.22 15.95
C SER A 19 9.67 -10.12 15.76
N LYS A 20 8.99 -11.28 15.82
CA LYS A 20 7.52 -11.35 15.89
C LYS A 20 7.10 -11.28 17.35
N THR A 21 6.20 -10.36 17.68
CA THR A 21 5.59 -10.23 19.02
C THR A 21 4.10 -10.44 18.90
N LEU A 22 3.48 -11.20 19.78
CA LEU A 22 2.02 -11.27 19.89
C LEU A 22 1.55 -10.18 20.83
N TYR A 23 0.52 -9.44 20.44
CA TYR A 23 -0.12 -8.47 21.32
C TYR A 23 -1.62 -8.74 21.43
N CYS A 24 -2.18 -8.50 22.61
CA CYS A 24 -3.61 -8.52 22.81
C CYS A 24 -4.20 -7.13 22.53
N ALA A 25 -5.04 -7.00 21.51
CA ALA A 25 -5.72 -5.75 21.19
C ALA A 25 -6.72 -5.26 22.26
N LYS A 26 -7.08 -6.11 23.24
CA LYS A 26 -8.08 -5.77 24.27
C LYS A 26 -7.46 -5.31 25.59
N CYS A 27 -6.44 -6.00 26.10
CA CYS A 27 -5.80 -5.66 27.38
C CYS A 27 -4.38 -5.07 27.24
N GLY A 28 -3.76 -5.15 26.05
CA GLY A 28 -2.42 -4.63 25.81
C GLY A 28 -1.28 -5.57 26.19
N TYR A 29 -1.55 -6.82 26.59
CA TYR A 29 -0.52 -7.82 26.89
C TYR A 29 0.35 -8.13 25.66
N GLU A 30 1.68 -8.11 25.82
CA GLU A 30 2.66 -8.41 24.77
C GLU A 30 3.52 -9.64 25.15
N SER A 31 3.61 -10.64 24.28
CA SER A 31 4.50 -11.80 24.42
C SER A 31 5.42 -11.94 23.21
N LYS A 32 6.69 -12.27 23.45
CA LYS A 32 7.66 -12.55 22.38
C LYS A 32 7.41 -13.95 21.84
N LEU A 33 7.28 -14.08 20.51
CA LEU A 33 7.23 -15.39 19.86
C LEU A 33 8.66 -15.84 19.53
N ASP A 34 9.03 -17.03 19.99
CA ASP A 34 10.17 -17.75 19.43
C ASP A 34 9.86 -18.14 17.97
N GLU A 35 10.88 -18.07 17.10
CA GLU A 35 10.75 -18.13 15.63
C GLU A 35 10.05 -19.40 15.09
N LYS A 36 9.87 -20.43 15.94
CA LYS A 36 9.34 -21.75 15.56
C LYS A 36 7.81 -21.88 15.62
N GLU A 37 7.08 -20.99 16.31
CA GLU A 37 5.65 -21.21 16.62
C GLU A 37 4.70 -20.07 16.19
N GLY A 38 5.13 -19.24 15.23
CA GLY A 38 4.31 -18.14 14.72
C GLY A 38 3.30 -18.60 13.67
N TYR A 39 2.01 -18.34 13.91
CA TYR A 39 0.98 -18.44 12.88
C TYR A 39 0.86 -17.10 12.13
N GLU A 40 0.53 -17.13 10.84
CA GLU A 40 0.35 -15.95 10.00
C GLU A 40 -1.14 -15.66 9.83
N VAL A 41 -1.56 -14.42 10.11
CA VAL A 41 -2.92 -13.95 9.81
C VAL A 41 -2.84 -13.27 8.44
N GLN A 42 -3.35 -13.93 7.40
CA GLN A 42 -3.57 -13.32 6.09
C GLN A 42 -5.02 -12.88 6.00
N ASP A 43 -5.22 -11.61 5.62
CA ASP A 43 -6.52 -11.07 5.27
C ASP A 43 -6.56 -11.01 3.74
N GLU A 44 -7.39 -11.84 3.11
CA GLU A 44 -7.58 -11.83 1.66
C GLU A 44 -8.65 -10.78 1.33
N VAL A 45 -8.22 -9.64 0.80
CA VAL A 45 -9.12 -8.55 0.41
C VAL A 45 -9.54 -8.77 -1.04
N GLU A 46 -10.71 -9.36 -1.24
CA GLU A 46 -11.33 -9.52 -2.56
C GLU A 46 -11.81 -8.14 -3.08
N HIS A 47 -11.13 -7.62 -4.11
CA HIS A 47 -11.55 -6.39 -4.78
C HIS A 47 -12.58 -6.72 -5.86
N LYS A 48 -13.71 -6.02 -5.88
CA LYS A 48 -14.71 -6.18 -6.93
C LYS A 48 -14.30 -5.39 -8.17
N ALA A 49 -14.65 -5.90 -9.35
CA ALA A 49 -14.38 -5.21 -10.62
C ALA A 49 -14.95 -3.77 -10.66
N SER A 50 -16.02 -3.51 -9.90
CA SER A 50 -16.63 -2.18 -9.73
C SER A 50 -15.75 -1.15 -9.02
N GLU A 51 -14.70 -1.60 -8.32
CA GLU A 51 -13.74 -0.75 -7.61
C GLU A 51 -12.53 -0.38 -8.48
N LEU A 52 -12.43 -0.96 -9.68
CA LEU A 52 -11.38 -0.65 -10.65
C LEU A 52 -11.80 0.54 -11.52
N THR A 53 -10.86 1.45 -11.79
CA THR A 53 -11.08 2.57 -12.71
C THR A 53 -11.16 2.05 -14.16
N GLU A 54 -12.32 2.18 -14.80
CA GLU A 54 -12.47 1.87 -16.22
C GLU A 54 -11.80 2.97 -17.07
N VAL A 55 -10.79 2.59 -17.86
CA VAL A 55 -10.16 3.46 -18.85
C VAL A 55 -10.96 3.36 -20.14
N ILE A 56 -11.75 4.41 -20.43
CA ILE A 56 -12.50 4.51 -21.68
C ILE A 56 -11.60 5.21 -22.69
N GLU A 57 -11.15 4.47 -23.70
CA GLU A 57 -10.45 5.02 -24.85
C GLU A 57 -11.47 5.77 -25.72
N VAL A 58 -11.63 7.07 -25.45
CA VAL A 58 -12.41 7.92 -26.35
C VAL A 58 -11.56 8.08 -27.61
N ALA A 59 -12.01 7.50 -28.73
CA ALA A 59 -11.42 7.71 -30.05
C ALA A 59 -11.68 9.15 -30.52
N SER A 60 -11.15 10.14 -29.79
CA SER A 60 -10.99 11.48 -30.31
C SER A 60 -9.74 11.46 -31.18
N GLU A 61 -9.93 11.52 -32.50
CA GLU A 61 -8.88 11.67 -33.52
C GLU A 61 -8.13 13.01 -33.43
N GLU A 62 -8.00 13.59 -32.23
CA GLU A 62 -7.18 14.77 -31.99
C GLU A 62 -5.73 14.32 -31.80
N SER A 63 -5.15 13.76 -32.86
CA SER A 63 -3.69 13.70 -32.96
C SER A 63 -3.19 15.13 -33.07
N LEU A 64 -2.76 15.70 -31.94
CA LEU A 64 -2.05 16.97 -31.90
C LEU A 64 -0.94 16.93 -32.96
N SER A 65 -0.80 18.03 -33.70
CA SER A 65 0.27 18.13 -34.69
C SER A 65 1.64 17.96 -34.02
N GLU A 66 2.66 17.53 -34.77
CA GLU A 66 4.03 17.35 -34.24
C GLU A 66 4.53 18.64 -33.55
N ALA A 67 4.19 19.80 -34.10
CA ALA A 67 4.52 21.11 -33.52
C ALA A 67 3.84 21.36 -32.16
N GLU A 68 2.59 20.94 -31.97
CA GLU A 68 1.88 21.09 -30.69
C GLU A 68 2.41 20.15 -29.62
N LEU A 69 2.80 18.93 -30.01
CA LEU A 69 3.43 17.97 -29.12
C LEU A 69 4.82 18.45 -28.67
N GLU A 70 5.60 19.03 -29.58
CA GLU A 70 6.93 19.58 -29.27
C GLU A 70 6.81 20.78 -28.33
N ALA A 71 5.91 21.74 -28.62
CA ALA A 71 5.65 22.88 -27.74
C ALA A 71 5.18 22.46 -26.33
N ARG A 72 4.38 21.39 -26.22
CA ARG A 72 3.94 20.84 -24.93
C ARG A 72 5.10 20.20 -24.16
N ARG A 73 6.01 19.52 -24.85
CA ARG A 73 7.20 18.89 -24.24
C ARG A 73 8.20 19.94 -23.79
N GLU A 74 8.47 20.96 -24.59
CA GLU A 74 9.38 22.06 -24.22
C GLU A 74 8.90 22.78 -22.95
N ARG A 75 7.62 23.16 -22.87
CA ARG A 75 7.04 23.75 -21.65
C ARG A 75 7.18 22.86 -20.41
N PHE A 76 7.08 21.55 -20.61
CA PHE A 76 7.21 20.58 -19.51
C PHE A 76 8.66 20.48 -19.05
N ILE A 77 9.62 20.47 -19.98
CA ILE A 77 11.06 20.47 -19.68
C ILE A 77 11.45 21.76 -18.96
N GLU A 78 11.06 22.93 -19.46
CA GLU A 78 11.34 24.22 -18.82
C GLU A 78 10.81 24.28 -17.38
N GLY A 79 9.63 23.69 -17.12
CA GLY A 79 9.06 23.63 -15.78
C GLY A 79 9.81 22.70 -14.82
N ILE A 80 10.41 21.62 -15.34
CA ILE A 80 11.25 20.72 -14.54
C ILE A 80 12.62 21.37 -14.28
N ASP A 81 13.24 21.97 -15.29
CA ASP A 81 14.52 22.68 -15.15
C ASP A 81 14.42 23.82 -14.11
N PHE A 82 13.28 24.51 -14.05
CA PHE A 82 12.99 25.49 -13.00
C PHE A 82 12.99 24.88 -11.59
N LEU A 83 12.38 23.70 -11.42
CA LEU A 83 12.31 23.00 -10.13
C LEU A 83 13.67 22.39 -9.71
N GLU A 84 14.53 22.04 -10.67
CA GLU A 84 15.87 21.49 -10.40
C GLU A 84 16.91 22.59 -10.08
N THR A 85 16.61 23.85 -10.40
CA THR A 85 17.51 24.98 -10.11
C THR A 85 17.23 25.70 -8.79
N GLU A 86 16.15 25.35 -8.08
CA GLU A 86 15.87 25.74 -6.68
C GLU A 86 16.47 24.80 -5.62
#